data_AF-A0A6N9HFS2-F1
#
_entry.id   AF-A0A6N9HFS2-F1
#
_cell.length_a   1.000
_cell.length_b   1.000
_cell.length_c   1.000
_cell.angle_alpha   90.00
_cell.angle_beta   90.00
_cell.angle_gamma   90.00
#
_symmetry.space_group_name_H-M   'P 1'
#
loop_
_entity.id
_entity.type
_entity.pdbx_description
1 polymer ?
#
loop_
_entity_poly.entity_id
_entity_poly.type
_entity_poly.pdbx_seq_one_letter_code
_entity_poly.pdbx_strand_id
1 'polypeptide(L)'
;MVLAIVGALLLALGLFSGAALVLSQLGMGGLSASASLWVMFPLFSVTGYLMFATGARVANFRALSFGVSIALLLLALGCAVVLVADATALMALQGGTGALWYVLLIAGVLGATGAASHGKVAVQ
;
A
#
# COMPACT_ATOMS: atom_id res chain seq x y z
N MET A 1 20.49 -1.45 12.12
CA MET A 1 19.27 -1.59 12.94
C MET A 1 18.40 -0.33 12.91
N VAL A 2 18.94 0.86 13.20
CA VAL A 2 18.19 2.14 13.10
C VAL A 2 17.52 2.30 11.73
N LEU A 3 18.24 2.02 10.65
CA LEU A 3 17.71 2.13 9.28
C LEU A 3 16.50 1.20 9.02
N ALA A 4 16.50 0.00 9.60
CA ALA A 4 15.37 -0.92 9.51
C ALA A 4 14.16 -0.41 10.30
N ILE A 5 14.36 0.13 11.50
CA ILE A 5 13.25 0.67 12.30
C ILE A 5 12.62 1.87 11.59
N VAL A 6 13.44 2.82 11.11
CA VAL A 6 12.99 3.98 10.36
C VAL A 6 12.28 3.57 9.07
N GLY A 7 12.86 2.61 8.33
CA GLY A 7 12.25 2.07 7.11
C GLY A 7 10.88 1.44 7.35
N ALA A 8 10.74 0.65 8.43
CA ALA A 8 9.47 0.03 8.80
C ALA A 8 8.40 1.07 9.20
N LEU A 9 8.79 2.12 9.95
CA LEU A 9 7.89 3.22 10.32
C LEU A 9 7.44 4.00 9.08
N LEU A 10 8.36 4.32 8.16
CA LEU A 10 8.02 4.96 6.89
C LEU A 10 7.08 4.09 6.06
N LEU A 11 7.33 2.79 5.97
CA LEU A 11 6.44 1.85 5.29
C LEU A 11 5.03 1.85 5.89
N ALA A 12 4.93 1.82 7.22
CA ALA A 12 3.66 1.88 7.92
C ALA A 12 2.91 3.20 7.65
N LEU A 13 3.62 4.34 7.64
CA LEU A 13 3.05 5.63 7.27
C LEU A 13 2.62 5.68 5.80
N GLY A 14 3.37 5.05 4.90
CA GLY A 14 2.98 4.86 3.51
C GLY A 14 1.66 4.11 3.41
N LEU A 15 1.59 2.90 3.96
CA LEU A 15 0.37 2.09 4.03
C LEU A 15 -0.82 2.85 4.63
N PHE A 16 -0.59 3.59 5.72
CA PHE A 16 -1.60 4.46 6.33
C PHE A 16 -2.06 5.56 5.37
N SER A 17 -1.15 6.23 4.65
CA SER A 17 -1.48 7.24 3.65
C SER A 17 -2.34 6.65 2.52
N GLY A 18 -2.02 5.45 2.05
CA GLY A 18 -2.82 4.74 1.05
C GLY A 18 -4.22 4.38 1.59
N ALA A 19 -4.31 3.86 2.81
CA ALA A 19 -5.59 3.58 3.46
C ALA A 19 -6.43 4.85 3.68
N ALA A 20 -5.82 5.96 4.07
CA ALA A 20 -6.48 7.25 4.24
C ALA A 20 -7.04 7.77 2.90
N LEU A 21 -6.33 7.58 1.79
CA LEU A 21 -6.84 7.91 0.45
C LEU A 21 -8.09 7.09 0.13
N VAL A 22 -8.10 5.78 0.42
CA VAL A 22 -9.31 4.95 0.22
C VAL A 22 -10.46 5.41 1.11
N LEU A 23 -10.20 5.60 2.40
CA LEU A 23 -11.22 6.02 3.37
C LEU A 23 -11.81 7.40 3.06
N SER A 24 -11.00 8.32 2.51
CA SER A 24 -11.48 9.64 2.07
C SER A 24 -12.58 9.54 1.01
N GLN A 25 -12.52 8.53 0.13
CA GLN A 25 -13.51 8.33 -0.93
C GLN A 25 -14.83 7.76 -0.41
N LEU A 26 -14.75 7.03 0.69
CA LEU A 26 -15.90 6.47 1.40
C LEU A 26 -16.61 7.50 2.28
N GLY A 27 -16.09 8.74 2.37
CA GLY A 27 -16.63 9.78 3.25
C GLY A 27 -16.43 9.51 4.74
N MET A 28 -15.56 8.55 5.09
CA MET A 28 -15.30 8.20 6.49
C MET A 28 -14.35 9.22 7.15
N GLY A 29 -14.80 9.84 8.23
CA GLY A 29 -13.96 10.63 9.14
C GLY A 29 -13.59 12.04 8.66
N GLY A 30 -14.28 12.60 7.66
CA GLY A 30 -14.01 13.97 7.16
C GLY A 30 -12.63 14.12 6.51
N LEU A 31 -11.99 13.00 6.15
CA LEU A 31 -10.68 12.97 5.52
C LEU A 31 -10.80 13.48 4.07
N SER A 32 -10.00 14.48 3.73
CA SER A 32 -9.90 14.99 2.35
C SER A 32 -8.72 14.32 1.64
N ALA A 33 -8.95 13.88 0.40
CA ALA A 33 -7.91 13.40 -0.52
C ALA A 33 -6.99 14.57 -0.93
N SER A 34 -6.11 14.95 -0.03
CA SER A 34 -5.20 16.08 -0.17
C SER A 34 -3.96 15.68 -0.98
N ALA A 35 -3.43 16.62 -1.76
CA ALA A 35 -2.27 16.38 -2.63
C ALA A 35 -1.05 15.79 -1.89
N SER A 36 -0.89 16.12 -0.61
CA SER A 36 0.16 15.54 0.24
C SER A 36 0.06 14.03 0.40
N LEU A 37 -1.15 13.47 0.58
CA LEU A 37 -1.36 12.02 0.74
C LEU A 37 -1.02 11.25 -0.54
N TRP A 38 -1.29 11.86 -1.70
CA TRP A 38 -0.95 11.30 -3.00
C TRP A 38 0.55 11.10 -3.16
N VAL A 39 1.36 12.07 -2.71
CA VAL A 39 2.83 12.01 -2.82
C VAL A 39 3.43 11.18 -1.68
N MET A 40 2.93 11.32 -0.45
CA MET A 40 3.44 10.59 0.71
C MET A 40 3.27 9.08 0.56
N PHE A 41 2.18 8.62 -0.06
CA PHE A 41 1.94 7.19 -0.24
C PHE A 41 3.08 6.45 -0.97
N PRO A 42 3.42 6.77 -2.23
CA PRO A 42 4.53 6.10 -2.92
C PRO A 42 5.88 6.45 -2.30
N LEU A 43 6.08 7.72 -1.90
CA LEU A 43 7.36 8.18 -1.39
C LEU A 43 7.75 7.41 -0.13
N PHE A 44 6.85 7.30 0.84
CA PHE A 44 7.11 6.59 2.08
C PHE A 44 7.11 5.08 1.91
N SER A 45 6.24 4.53 1.04
CA SER A 45 6.24 3.09 0.76
C SER A 45 7.54 2.63 0.11
N VAL A 46 8.01 3.34 -0.92
CA VAL A 46 9.26 3.00 -1.64
C VAL A 46 10.48 3.28 -0.80
N THR A 47 10.59 4.48 -0.22
CA THR A 47 11.76 4.87 0.59
C THR A 47 11.85 4.02 1.85
N GLY A 48 10.72 3.78 2.52
CA GLY A 48 10.64 2.92 3.69
C GLY A 48 11.07 1.49 3.37
N TYR A 49 10.64 0.95 2.23
CA TYR A 49 11.05 -0.38 1.77
C TYR A 49 12.55 -0.46 1.49
N LEU A 50 13.13 0.53 0.79
CA LEU A 50 14.56 0.57 0.47
C LEU A 50 15.44 0.71 1.74
N MET A 51 15.07 1.61 2.65
CA MET A 51 15.77 1.76 3.94
C MET A 51 15.65 0.49 4.78
N PHE A 52 14.48 -0.15 4.76
CA PHE A 52 14.31 -1.41 5.47
C PHE A 52 15.18 -2.53 4.88
N ALA A 53 15.18 -2.67 3.56
CA ALA A 53 15.94 -3.69 2.84
C ALA A 53 17.45 -3.58 3.09
N THR A 54 17.97 -2.36 3.14
CA THR A 54 19.40 -2.10 3.39
C THR A 54 19.78 -2.27 4.87
N GLY A 55 18.83 -2.09 5.80
CA GLY A 55 19.09 -2.12 7.25
C GLY A 55 18.79 -3.44 7.97
N ALA A 56 18.08 -4.37 7.34
CA ALA A 56 17.54 -5.59 7.96
C ALA A 56 18.46 -6.81 7.81
N ARG A 57 18.45 -7.71 8.81
CA ARG A 57 19.06 -9.03 8.69
C ARG A 57 18.23 -9.92 7.74
N VAL A 58 18.89 -10.76 6.95
CA VAL A 58 18.30 -11.57 5.86
C VAL A 58 17.01 -12.32 6.27
N ALA A 59 16.98 -12.94 7.46
CA ALA A 59 15.80 -13.66 7.94
C ALA A 59 14.60 -12.74 8.27
N ASN A 60 14.84 -11.59 8.90
CA ASN A 60 13.79 -10.61 9.22
C ASN A 60 13.29 -9.88 7.96
N PHE A 61 14.17 -9.72 6.97
CA PHE A 61 13.83 -9.08 5.71
C PHE A 61 12.74 -9.86 4.96
N ARG A 62 12.86 -11.18 4.90
CA ARG A 62 11.93 -12.05 4.16
C ARG A 62 10.53 -12.06 4.77
N ALA A 63 10.42 -12.20 6.10
CA ALA A 63 9.13 -12.19 6.78
C ALA A 63 8.42 -10.83 6.63
N LEU A 64 9.14 -9.73 6.83
CA LEU A 64 8.55 -8.39 6.71
C LEU A 64 8.18 -8.06 5.26
N SER A 65 9.05 -8.35 4.29
CA SER A 65 8.76 -8.08 2.87
C SER A 65 7.51 -8.84 2.40
N PHE A 66 7.31 -10.06 2.88
CA PHE A 66 6.08 -10.81 2.62
C PHE A 66 4.86 -10.15 3.27
N GLY A 67 4.95 -9.75 4.54
CA GLY A 67 3.88 -9.04 5.24
C GLY A 67 3.48 -7.72 4.57
N VAL A 68 4.46 -6.94 4.13
CA VAL A 68 4.23 -5.69 3.37
C VAL A 68 3.56 -5.98 2.03
N SER A 69 3.98 -7.03 1.33
CA SER A 69 3.38 -7.44 0.05
C SER A 69 1.91 -7.80 0.23
N ILE A 70 1.58 -8.57 1.27
CA ILE A 70 0.19 -8.89 1.62
C ILE A 70 -0.60 -7.61 1.93
N ALA A 71 -0.05 -6.72 2.76
CA ALA A 71 -0.74 -5.49 3.14
C ALA A 71 -1.04 -4.61 1.91
N LEU A 72 -0.09 -4.48 0.98
CA LEU A 72 -0.29 -3.75 -0.28
C LEU A 72 -1.30 -4.44 -1.20
N LEU A 73 -1.28 -5.77 -1.30
CA LEU A 73 -2.26 -6.52 -2.09
C LEU A 73 -3.67 -6.42 -1.51
N LEU A 74 -3.83 -6.49 -0.18
CA LEU A 74 -5.11 -6.28 0.49
C LEU A 74 -5.63 -4.86 0.27
N LEU A 75 -4.74 -3.86 0.32
CA LEU A 75 -5.10 -2.47 0.04
C LEU A 75 -5.57 -2.30 -1.43
N ALA A 76 -4.85 -2.90 -2.39
CA ALA A 76 -5.23 -2.90 -3.80
C ALA A 76 -6.57 -3.61 -4.04
N LEU A 77 -6.78 -4.75 -3.38
CA LEU A 77 -8.04 -5.50 -3.43
C LEU A 77 -9.19 -4.68 -2.86
N GLY A 78 -8.99 -3.99 -1.73
CA GLY A 78 -9.95 -3.06 -1.16
C GLY A 78 -10.34 -1.96 -2.13
N CYS A 79 -9.37 -1.35 -2.82
CA CYS A 79 -9.64 -0.37 -3.87
C CYS A 79 -10.48 -0.96 -5.01
N ALA A 80 -10.15 -2.18 -5.46
CA ALA A 80 -10.88 -2.86 -6.53
C ALA A 80 -12.34 -3.13 -6.13
N VAL A 81 -12.58 -3.61 -4.91
CA VAL A 81 -13.93 -3.84 -4.38
C VAL A 81 -14.74 -2.55 -4.36
N VAL A 82 -14.15 -1.45 -3.87
CA VAL A 82 -14.83 -0.15 -3.82
C VAL A 82 -15.13 0.38 -5.23
N LEU A 83 -14.19 0.26 -6.17
CA LEU A 83 -14.41 0.65 -7.57
C LEU A 83 -15.52 -0.18 -8.24
N VAL A 84 -15.58 -1.49 -7.96
CA VAL A 84 -16.66 -2.35 -8.48
C VAL A 84 -18.00 -1.99 -7.87
N ALA A 85 -18.05 -1.72 -6.55
CA ALA A 85 -19.28 -1.30 -5.87
C ALA A 85 -19.83 0.04 -6.42
N ASP A 86 -18.94 0.98 -6.75
CA ASP A 86 -19.28 2.23 -7.43
C ASP A 86 -19.82 2.00 -8.84
N ALA A 87 -19.10 1.21 -9.64
CA ALA A 87 -19.47 0.93 -11.03
C ALA A 87 -20.80 0.15 -11.17
N THR A 88 -21.20 -0.57 -10.13
CA THR A 88 -22.46 -1.34 -10.06
C THR A 88 -23.59 -0.58 -9.38
N ALA A 89 -23.37 0.69 -8.97
CA ALA A 89 -24.31 1.51 -8.23
C ALA A 89 -24.77 0.89 -6.87
N LEU A 90 -24.00 -0.06 -6.34
CA LEU A 90 -24.19 -0.62 -4.99
C LEU A 90 -23.81 0.39 -3.90
N MET A 91 -22.89 1.30 -4.21
CA MET A 91 -22.43 2.39 -3.35
C MET A 91 -22.14 3.62 -4.20
N ALA A 92 -22.32 4.82 -3.64
CA ALA A 92 -21.94 6.07 -4.32
C ALA A 92 -20.74 6.70 -3.60
N LEU A 93 -19.63 6.90 -4.32
CA LEU A 93 -18.48 7.63 -3.78
C LEU A 93 -18.78 9.12 -3.64
N GLN A 94 -18.23 9.72 -2.57
CA GLN A 94 -18.39 11.16 -2.32
C GLN A 94 -17.40 12.03 -3.11
N GLY A 95 -16.47 11.42 -3.85
CA GLY A 95 -15.42 12.11 -4.59
C GLY A 95 -15.07 11.41 -5.90
N GLY A 96 -13.99 11.87 -6.55
CA GLY A 96 -13.50 11.26 -7.78
C GLY A 96 -12.79 9.91 -7.54
N THR A 97 -13.09 8.91 -8.37
CA THR A 97 -12.49 7.56 -8.28
C THR A 97 -10.97 7.52 -8.54
N GLY A 98 -10.35 8.64 -8.94
CA GLY A 98 -8.93 8.72 -9.29
C GLY A 98 -7.98 8.27 -8.18
N ALA A 99 -8.30 8.56 -6.91
CA ALA A 99 -7.48 8.13 -5.78
C ALA A 99 -7.46 6.60 -5.63
N LEU A 100 -8.58 5.93 -5.88
CA LEU A 100 -8.67 4.47 -5.82
C LEU A 100 -7.86 3.82 -6.95
N TRP A 101 -7.97 4.36 -8.17
CA TRP A 101 -7.16 3.89 -9.31
C TRP A 101 -5.67 4.04 -9.04
N TYR A 102 -5.26 5.18 -8.45
CA TYR A 102 -3.89 5.44 -8.08
C TYR A 102 -3.35 4.45 -7.06
N VAL A 103 -4.06 4.27 -5.95
CA VAL A 103 -3.67 3.32 -4.89
C VAL A 103 -3.68 1.89 -5.41
N LEU A 104 -4.69 1.51 -6.21
CA LEU A 104 -4.78 0.18 -6.83
C LEU A 104 -3.57 -0.12 -7.71
N LEU A 105 -3.17 0.81 -8.58
CA LEU A 105 -2.02 0.61 -9.47
C LEU A 105 -0.72 0.49 -8.70
N ILE A 106 -0.45 1.42 -7.79
CA ILE A 106 0.81 1.46 -7.05
C ILE A 106 0.91 0.30 -6.06
N ALA A 107 -0.11 0.10 -5.23
CA ALA A 107 -0.14 -0.99 -4.25
C ALA A 107 -0.19 -2.35 -4.95
N GLY A 108 -0.92 -2.46 -6.05
CA GLY A 108 -1.00 -3.68 -6.86
C GLY A 108 0.36 -4.05 -7.46
N VAL A 109 1.05 -3.10 -8.10
CA VAL A 109 2.37 -3.36 -8.72
C VAL A 109 3.43 -3.67 -7.65
N LEU A 110 3.51 -2.88 -6.58
CA LEU A 110 4.48 -3.11 -5.49
C LEU A 110 4.18 -4.40 -4.73
N GLY A 111 2.91 -4.69 -4.44
CA GLY A 111 2.48 -5.90 -3.75
C GLY A 111 2.72 -7.15 -4.59
N ALA A 112 2.40 -7.11 -5.89
CA ALA A 112 2.61 -8.23 -6.80
C ALA A 112 4.11 -8.51 -7.04
N THR A 113 4.92 -7.47 -7.24
CA THR A 113 6.38 -7.61 -7.37
C THR A 113 7.01 -8.16 -6.10
N GLY A 114 6.59 -7.67 -4.93
CA GLY A 114 7.00 -8.20 -3.64
C GLY A 114 6.60 -9.67 -3.44
N ALA A 115 5.37 -10.06 -3.78
CA ALA A 115 4.91 -11.44 -3.67
C ALA A 115 5.64 -12.38 -4.64
N ALA A 116 5.82 -11.98 -5.89
CA ALA A 116 6.49 -12.76 -6.93
C ALA A 116 7.97 -13.07 -6.59
N SER A 117 8.66 -12.15 -5.90
CA SER A 117 10.04 -12.38 -5.46
C SER A 117 10.18 -13.47 -4.39
N HIS A 118 9.10 -13.80 -3.66
CA HIS A 118 9.09 -14.83 -2.62
C HIS A 118 8.69 -16.23 -3.13
N GLY A 119 8.00 -16.31 -4.27
CA GLY A 119 7.51 -17.57 -4.85
C GLY A 119 8.59 -18.50 -5.39
N LYS A 120 9.81 -18.00 -5.62
CA LYS A 120 10.91 -18.80 -6.21
C LYS A 120 11.55 -19.82 -5.27
N VAL A 121 11.19 -19.86 -3.99
CA VAL A 121 11.80 -20.77 -3.00
C VAL A 121 11.01 -22.09 -2.82
N ALA A 122 9.82 -22.22 -3.39
CA ALA A 122 9.00 -23.44 -3.27
C ALA A 122 9.21 -24.48 -4.39
N VAL A 123 10.10 -24.21 -5.35
CA VAL A 123 10.42 -25.11 -6.47
C VAL A 123 11.93 -25.32 -6.54
N GLN A 124 12.52 -25.94 -5.53
CA GLN A 124 13.81 -26.64 -5.61
C GLN A 124 13.80 -27.82 -4.65
#